data_AF-A0A3M3W9H5-F1
#
_entry.id   AF-A0A3M3W9H5-F1
#
_cell.length_a   1.000
_cell.length_b   1.000
_cell.length_c   1.000
_cell.angle_alpha   90.00
_cell.angle_beta   90.00
_cell.angle_gamma   90.00
#
_symmetry.space_group_name_H-M   'P 1'
#
loop_
_entity.id
_entity.type
_entity.pdbx_description
1 polymer ?
#
loop_
_entity_poly.entity_id
_entity_poly.type
_entity_poly.pdbx_seq_one_letter_code
_entity_poly.pdbx_strand_id
1 'polypeptide(L)'
;MFRYTAATDSYRTDSQSFVDLIARFADNNDKIDVSALGYTGFGDGTGTTLKMAYNADLDRTYLKDVEPDAEGHRFEIALTGDWTQDLGNNDMIFAPAAELSLVGVASAATQSTDMV
;
A
#
# COMPACT_ATOMS: atom_id res chain seq x y z
N MET A 1 -2.17 15.14 10.76
CA MET A 1 -2.19 14.56 9.38
C MET A 1 -0.78 14.53 8.83
N PHE A 2 -0.35 13.36 8.36
CA PHE A 2 0.93 13.10 7.72
C PHE A 2 0.63 12.80 6.25
N ARG A 3 1.28 13.50 5.32
CA ARG A 3 0.97 13.40 3.89
C ARG A 3 2.22 13.10 3.10
N TYR A 4 2.15 12.07 2.27
CA TYR A 4 3.22 11.61 1.39
C TYR A 4 2.77 11.76 -0.06
N THR A 5 3.58 12.43 -0.86
CA THR A 5 3.26 12.76 -2.27
C THR A 5 4.22 12.15 -3.28
N ALA A 6 5.42 11.76 -2.83
CA ALA A 6 6.38 11.00 -3.61
C ALA A 6 6.97 9.86 -2.75
N ALA A 7 7.35 8.75 -3.37
CA ALA A 7 7.98 7.64 -2.66
C ALA A 7 9.26 8.11 -1.92
N THR A 8 9.98 9.06 -2.51
CA THR A 8 11.18 9.68 -1.95
C THR A 8 10.95 10.53 -0.71
N ASP A 9 9.70 10.84 -0.34
CA ASP A 9 9.39 11.53 0.92
C ASP A 9 9.74 10.64 2.13
N SER A 10 9.60 9.31 2.00
CA SER A 10 9.98 8.35 3.04
C SER A 10 10.22 6.97 2.43
N TYR A 11 11.48 6.57 2.28
CA TYR A 11 11.84 5.37 1.54
C TYR A 11 13.03 4.62 2.10
N ARG A 12 13.15 3.39 1.63
CA ARG A 12 14.29 2.51 1.86
C ARG A 12 14.81 1.99 0.51
N THR A 13 16.12 1.74 0.46
CA THR A 13 16.76 0.94 -0.61
C THR A 13 17.25 -0.40 -0.03
N ASP A 14 17.92 -1.23 -0.82
CA ASP A 14 18.53 -2.46 -0.27
C ASP A 14 19.62 -2.18 0.78
N SER A 15 20.27 -1.01 0.71
CA SER A 15 21.43 -0.69 1.56
C SER A 15 21.25 0.53 2.46
N GLN A 16 20.24 1.37 2.23
CA GLN A 16 20.04 2.63 2.96
C GLN A 16 18.57 2.79 3.39
N SER A 17 18.36 3.56 4.46
CA SER A 17 17.03 3.88 4.98
C SER A 17 16.91 5.38 5.20
N PHE A 18 15.86 5.97 4.62
CA PHE A 18 15.45 7.36 4.73
C PHE A 18 13.99 7.40 5.20
N VAL A 19 13.64 6.49 6.10
CA VAL A 19 12.28 6.26 6.59
C VAL A 19 11.93 7.25 7.69
N ASP A 20 10.81 7.94 7.52
CA ASP A 20 10.21 8.78 8.53
C ASP A 20 9.68 7.96 9.71
N LEU A 21 9.91 8.48 10.92
CA LEU A 21 9.34 7.95 12.15
C LEU A 21 8.26 8.89 12.68
N ILE A 22 7.01 8.48 12.56
CA ILE A 22 5.86 9.13 13.15
C ILE A 22 5.80 8.76 14.64
N ALA A 23 6.19 9.70 15.49
CA ALA A 23 6.08 9.57 16.93
C ALA A 23 4.72 10.12 17.42
N ARG A 24 4.09 9.42 18.38
CA ARG A 24 2.81 9.80 18.99
C ARG A 24 1.64 9.97 18.00
N PHE A 25 1.48 9.01 17.09
CA PHE A 25 0.27 8.93 16.27
C PHE A 25 -0.96 8.88 17.19
N ALA A 26 -1.89 9.83 17.05
CA ALA A 26 -3.08 9.89 17.88
C ALA A 26 -4.20 9.08 17.22
N ASP A 27 -4.53 7.94 17.82
CA ASP A 27 -5.63 7.08 17.41
C ASP A 27 -6.90 7.89 17.12
N ASN A 28 -7.53 7.61 15.98
CA ASN A 28 -8.73 8.27 15.46
C ASN A 28 -8.66 9.81 15.20
N ASN A 29 -7.57 10.49 15.56
CA ASN A 29 -7.40 11.94 15.32
C ASN A 29 -6.44 12.24 14.17
N ASP A 30 -5.36 11.45 14.07
CA ASP A 30 -4.41 11.60 12.98
C ASP A 30 -4.82 10.76 11.76
N LYS A 31 -4.36 11.23 10.59
CA LYS A 31 -4.53 10.55 9.30
C LYS A 31 -3.21 10.49 8.57
N ILE A 32 -2.98 9.38 7.87
CA ILE A 32 -1.85 9.17 6.97
C ILE A 32 -2.40 9.17 5.55
N ASP A 33 -1.99 10.15 4.76
CA ASP A 33 -2.40 10.29 3.36
C ASP A 33 -1.30 9.80 2.43
N VAL A 34 -1.63 8.73 1.72
CA VAL A 34 -0.79 8.07 0.71
C VAL A 34 -1.51 8.01 -0.64
N SER A 35 -2.63 8.74 -0.80
CA SER A 35 -3.45 8.64 -2.01
C SER A 35 -2.71 9.15 -3.25
N ALA A 36 -1.81 10.13 -3.06
CA ALA A 36 -0.98 10.66 -4.15
C ALA A 36 0.04 9.64 -4.67
N LEU A 37 0.40 8.64 -3.87
CA LEU A 37 1.31 7.54 -4.27
C LEU A 37 0.57 6.42 -5.02
N GLY A 38 -0.77 6.42 -5.01
CA GLY A 38 -1.58 5.41 -5.69
C GLY A 38 -1.89 4.15 -4.86
N TYR A 39 -1.51 4.11 -3.58
CA TYR A 39 -1.90 2.99 -2.71
C TYR A 39 -3.39 3.01 -2.42
N THR A 40 -4.05 1.87 -2.59
CA THR A 40 -5.51 1.70 -2.48
C THR A 40 -5.94 1.02 -1.18
N GLY A 41 -5.01 0.44 -0.42
CA GLY A 41 -5.32 -0.23 0.83
C GLY A 41 -4.13 -0.92 1.50
N PHE A 42 -4.42 -1.63 2.60
CA PHE A 42 -3.49 -2.58 3.19
C PHE A 42 -3.49 -3.92 2.43
N GLY A 43 -2.37 -4.64 2.48
CA GLY A 43 -2.21 -5.95 1.85
C GLY A 43 -0.84 -6.55 2.13
N ASP A 44 -0.31 -7.30 1.18
CA ASP A 44 1.01 -7.92 1.26
C ASP A 44 2.17 -7.00 0.85
N GLY A 45 1.87 -5.76 0.46
CA GLY A 45 2.86 -4.73 0.12
C GLY A 45 3.25 -4.72 -1.34
N THR A 46 2.47 -5.38 -2.20
CA THR A 46 2.68 -5.43 -3.65
C THR A 46 1.57 -4.67 -4.39
N GLY A 47 1.84 -4.29 -5.63
CA GLY A 47 0.93 -3.58 -6.51
C GLY A 47 0.54 -2.22 -5.94
N THR A 48 -0.73 -2.10 -5.51
CA THR A 48 -1.25 -0.87 -4.91
C THR A 48 -1.54 -1.03 -3.42
N THR A 49 -0.94 -2.03 -2.77
CA THR A 49 -1.18 -2.31 -1.34
C THR A 49 0.05 -2.01 -0.48
N LEU A 50 -0.18 -1.61 0.78
CA LEU A 50 0.87 -1.45 1.78
C LEU A 50 0.84 -2.63 2.76
N LYS A 51 2.02 -3.18 3.06
CA LYS A 51 2.19 -4.19 4.09
C LYS A 51 2.36 -3.54 5.45
N MET A 52 1.57 -3.97 6.42
CA MET A 52 1.78 -3.64 7.82
C MET A 52 2.68 -4.70 8.49
N ALA A 53 3.72 -4.27 9.20
CA ALA A 53 4.60 -5.18 9.93
C ALA A 53 5.09 -4.55 11.24
N TYR A 54 4.92 -5.25 12.35
CA TYR A 54 5.46 -4.84 13.64
C TYR A 54 6.86 -5.42 13.88
N ASN A 55 7.74 -4.61 14.45
CA ASN A 55 9.07 -4.99 14.91
C ASN A 55 9.15 -4.78 16.43
N ALA A 56 9.18 -5.90 17.17
CA ALA A 56 9.23 -5.89 18.63
C ALA A 56 10.56 -5.39 19.21
N ASP A 57 11.68 -5.58 18.50
CA ASP A 57 13.00 -5.12 18.97
C ASP A 57 13.11 -3.59 18.98
N LEU A 58 12.43 -2.94 18.03
CA LEU A 58 12.44 -1.48 17.89
C LEU A 58 11.18 -0.80 18.44
N ASP A 59 10.18 -1.57 18.85
CA ASP A 59 8.84 -1.11 19.22
C ASP A 59 8.23 -0.21 18.15
N ARG A 60 8.13 -0.75 16.91
CA ARG A 60 7.67 0.01 15.74
C ARG A 60 6.78 -0.79 14.81
N THR A 61 5.70 -0.18 14.35
CA THR A 61 4.91 -0.67 13.21
C THR A 61 5.35 0.04 11.94
N TYR A 62 5.58 -0.73 10.88
CA TYR A 62 5.95 -0.24 9.55
C TYR A 62 4.79 -0.41 8.59
N LEU A 63 4.54 0.61 7.76
CA LEU A 63 3.79 0.46 6.52
C LEU A 63 4.79 0.51 5.37
N LYS A 64 4.83 -0.54 4.55
CA LYS A 64 5.86 -0.70 3.52
C LYS A 64 5.33 -1.22 2.20
N ASP A 65 5.88 -0.68 1.14
CA ASP A 65 5.94 -1.32 -0.17
C ASP A 65 7.13 -2.28 -0.20
N VAL A 66 6.93 -3.47 -0.75
CA VAL A 66 8.03 -4.44 -0.90
C VAL A 66 8.63 -4.41 -2.30
N GLU A 67 7.97 -3.76 -3.26
CA GLU A 67 8.40 -3.65 -4.64
C GLU A 67 9.17 -2.34 -4.85
N PRO A 68 10.42 -2.40 -5.35
CA PRO A 68 11.16 -1.20 -5.65
C PRO A 68 10.64 -0.53 -6.92
N ASP A 69 10.69 0.81 -6.94
CA ASP A 69 10.53 1.59 -8.17
C ASP A 69 11.75 1.44 -9.10
N ALA A 70 11.71 2.14 -10.24
CA ALA A 70 12.77 2.10 -11.26
C ALA A 70 14.15 2.57 -10.75
N GLU A 71 14.20 3.34 -9.67
CA GLU A 71 15.42 3.82 -9.02
C GLU A 71 15.82 2.95 -7.81
N GLY A 72 15.03 1.92 -7.49
CA GLY A 72 15.31 1.01 -6.37
C GLY A 72 14.73 1.48 -5.03
N HIS A 73 13.89 2.52 -5.03
CA HIS A 73 13.27 2.99 -3.80
C HIS A 73 12.00 2.19 -3.49
N ARG A 74 11.80 1.89 -2.20
CA ARG A 74 10.57 1.33 -1.66
C ARG A 74 10.02 2.30 -0.65
N PHE A 75 8.78 2.73 -0.82
CA PHE A 75 8.12 3.56 0.17
C PHE A 75 7.98 2.78 1.48
N GLU A 76 8.40 3.40 2.58
CA GLU A 76 8.26 2.82 3.92
C GLU A 76 8.13 3.95 4.94
N ILE A 77 7.17 3.84 5.86
CA ILE A 77 7.03 4.73 7.03
C ILE A 77 7.00 3.89 8.30
N ALA A 78 7.42 4.47 9.42
CA ALA A 78 7.38 3.83 10.73
C ALA A 78 6.53 4.63 11.73
N LEU A 79 5.78 3.92 12.57
CA LEU A 79 5.07 4.45 13.72
C LEU A 79 5.70 3.87 14.99
N THR A 80 5.81 4.67 16.04
CA THR A 80 6.23 4.16 17.36
C THR A 80 5.09 3.37 18.02
N GLY A 81 5.41 2.20 18.58
CA GLY A 81 4.46 1.26 19.19
C GLY A 81 3.93 0.20 18.23
N ASP A 82 3.12 -0.71 18.78
CA ASP A 82 2.37 -1.72 18.02
C ASP A 82 0.99 -1.19 17.62
N TRP A 83 0.80 -1.03 16.32
CA TRP A 83 -0.43 -0.56 15.68
C TRP A 83 -1.13 -1.66 14.87
N THR A 84 -0.71 -2.91 14.99
CA THR A 84 -1.21 -4.01 14.14
C THR A 84 -2.68 -4.36 14.36
N GLN A 85 -3.26 -3.93 15.48
CA GLN A 85 -4.68 -4.14 15.81
C GLN A 85 -5.51 -2.86 15.71
N ASP A 86 -4.87 -1.69 15.80
CA ASP A 86 -5.55 -0.39 15.96
C ASP A 86 -5.55 0.43 14.67
N LEU A 87 -4.49 0.35 13.85
CA LEU A 87 -4.40 1.14 12.63
C LEU A 87 -5.26 0.55 11.52
N GLY A 88 -6.33 1.26 11.14
CA GLY A 88 -7.31 0.78 10.17
C GLY A 88 -7.49 1.71 8.97
N ASN A 89 -8.40 1.33 8.07
CA ASN A 89 -8.75 2.15 6.90
C ASN A 89 -9.28 3.54 7.27
N ASN A 90 -9.85 3.71 8.46
CA ASN A 90 -10.30 5.02 8.93
C ASN A 90 -9.13 5.99 9.14
N ASP A 91 -7.94 5.49 9.45
CA ASP A 91 -6.73 6.28 9.76
C ASP A 91 -5.88 6.59 8.52
N MET A 92 -6.28 6.02 7.39
CA MET A 92 -5.59 6.13 6.11
C MET A 92 -6.44 6.88 5.10
N ILE A 93 -5.79 7.70 4.27
CA ILE A 93 -6.37 8.26 3.06
C ILE A 93 -5.68 7.56 1.89
N PHE A 94 -6.40 6.62 1.29
CA PHE A 94 -5.96 5.85 0.14
C PHE A 94 -6.45 6.47 -1.17
N ALA A 95 -5.77 6.12 -2.27
CA ALA A 95 -6.23 6.39 -3.61
C ALA A 95 -7.54 5.63 -3.88
N PRO A 96 -8.45 6.17 -4.70
CA PRO A 96 -9.62 5.43 -5.14
C PRO A 96 -9.18 4.15 -5.84
N ALA A 97 -9.80 3.02 -5.48
CA ALA A 97 -9.59 1.78 -6.21
C ALA A 97 -10.04 1.97 -7.67
N ALA A 98 -9.22 1.52 -8.63
CA ALA A 98 -9.61 1.54 -10.03
C ALA A 98 -10.80 0.57 -10.23
N GLU A 99 -11.98 1.11 -10.50
CA GLU A 99 -13.15 0.31 -10.86
C GLU A 99 -12.95 -0.25 -12.27
N LEU A 100 -12.49 -1.51 -12.37
CA LEU A 100 -12.39 -2.19 -13.66
C LEU A 100 -13.80 -2.59 -14.14
N SER A 101 -14.39 -1.78 -15.03
CA SER A 101 -15.60 -2.17 -15.76
C SER A 101 -15.26 -3.21 -16.82
N LEU A 102 -15.74 -4.45 -16.65
CA LEU A 102 -15.63 -5.50 -17.66
C LEU A 102 -16.61 -5.22 -18.81
N VAL A 103 -16.14 -4.54 -19.86
CA VAL A 103 -16.94 -4.32 -21.08
C VAL A 103 -16.75 -5.49 -22.06
N GLY A 104 -17.70 -6.44 -22.02
CA GLY A 104 -18.03 -7.31 -23.16
C GLY A 104 -17.44 -8.73 -23.17
N VAL A 105 -18.31 -9.74 -23.01
CA VAL A 105 -18.11 -11.08 -23.58
C VAL A 105 -19.08 -11.24 -24.75
N ALA A 106 -18.56 -11.31 -25.98
CA ALA A 106 -19.35 -11.71 -27.14
C ALA A 106 -19.34 -13.24 -27.21
N SER A 107 -20.50 -13.87 -27.02
CA SER A 107 -20.68 -15.31 -27.24
C SER A 107 -20.56 -15.62 -28.73
N ALA A 108 -19.42 -16.17 -29.16
CA ALA A 108 -19.31 -16.74 -30.50
C ALA A 108 -19.96 -18.14 -30.51
N ALA A 109 -21.17 -18.22 -31.08
CA ALA A 109 -21.74 -19.48 -31.52
C ALA A 109 -20.96 -19.98 -32.75
N THR A 110 -20.45 -21.22 -32.71
CA THR A 110 -20.37 -22.16 -33.85
C THR A 110 -19.94 -23.51 -33.27
N GLN A 111 -20.89 -24.44 -33.08
CA GLN A 111 -20.54 -25.85 -32.89
C GLN A 111 -20.47 -26.51 -34.26
N SER A 112 -19.35 -27.19 -34.46
CA SER A 112 -18.82 -27.77 -35.70
C SER A 112 -19.62 -28.98 -36.19
N THR A 113 -19.61 -29.13 -37.52
CA THR A 113 -19.80 -30.34 -38.34
C THR A 113 -19.42 -31.65 -37.65
N ASP A 114 -20.32 -32.64 -37.73
CA ASP A 114 -19.94 -34.07 -37.67
C ASP A 114 -20.52 -34.80 -38.90
N MET A 115 -19.60 -35.27 -39.73
CA MET A 115 -19.77 -36.22 -40.82
C MET A 115 -19.19 -37.54 -40.30
N VAL A 116 -19.97 -38.63 -40.20
CA VAL A 116 -19.89 -39.88 -40.98
C VAL A 116 -20.96 -40.88 -40.52
#